data_AF-A0A081UFT9-F1
#
_entry.id   AF-A0A081UFT9-F1
#
_cell.length_a   1.000
_cell.length_b   1.000
_cell.length_c   1.000
_cell.angle_alpha   90.00
_cell.angle_beta   90.00
_cell.angle_gamma   90.00
#
_symmetry.space_group_name_H-M   'P 1'
#
loop_
_entity.id
_entity.type
_entity.pdbx_description
1 polymer ?
#
loop_
_entity_poly.entity_id
_entity_poly.type
_entity_poly.pdbx_seq_one_letter_code
_entity_poly.pdbx_strand_id
1 'polypeptide(L)'
;MKKLCFLLLMSWLVMEVTAQNVVYSNLKGLLACEGDTVTSLKVEKRTKNHILMTGGADYKISVGSDDSMCKYLKSRCYAVQADTSLYINCKRLRYKKFRFGGWYAPALRIGDHIYFSAIPLGSVAAGSDATMDVMLGGKFGDAIAASALISKRVYYEIDPETNKVGFVGKERMEELLEGHPDWKTAYLNENSESAKVTDKYLRLLKAEEK
;
A
#
# COMPACT_ATOMS: atom_id res chain seq x y z
N MET A 1 50.20 5.32 15.17
CA MET A 1 48.84 5.02 15.71
C MET A 1 47.75 5.92 15.11
N LYS A 2 47.77 6.21 13.80
CA LYS A 2 46.72 7.03 13.13
C LYS A 2 46.00 6.27 12.00
N LYS A 3 46.59 5.18 11.51
CA LYS A 3 46.02 4.35 10.42
C LYS A 3 45.07 3.25 10.93
N LEU A 4 45.18 2.85 12.20
CA LEU A 4 44.27 1.87 12.81
C LEU A 4 42.91 2.49 13.19
N CYS A 5 42.85 3.75 13.61
CA CYS A 5 41.57 4.43 13.91
C CYS A 5 40.72 4.63 12.66
N PHE A 6 41.33 4.89 11.50
CA PHE A 6 40.59 5.05 10.25
C PHE A 6 39.95 3.75 9.76
N LEU A 7 40.52 2.59 10.08
CA LEU A 7 39.92 1.29 9.73
C LEU A 7 38.70 0.95 10.60
N LEU A 8 38.66 1.42 11.85
CA LEU A 8 37.52 1.25 12.75
C LEU A 8 36.37 2.23 12.47
N LEU A 9 36.66 3.39 11.89
CA LEU A 9 35.63 4.37 11.47
C LEU A 9 34.90 3.95 10.18
N MET A 10 35.55 3.16 9.31
CA MET A 10 34.90 2.63 8.11
C MET A 10 34.01 1.40 8.40
N SER A 11 34.19 0.72 9.54
CA SER A 11 33.31 -0.39 9.96
C SER A 11 31.99 0.07 10.58
N TRP A 12 31.81 1.36 10.86
CA TRP A 12 30.53 1.89 11.36
C TRP A 12 29.62 2.47 10.27
N LEU A 13 30.15 2.69 9.06
CA LEU A 13 29.38 3.28 7.96
C LEU A 13 28.68 2.25 7.05
N VAL A 14 28.67 0.98 7.47
CA VAL A 14 27.85 -0.06 6.84
C VAL A 14 26.99 -0.65 7.94
N MET A 15 26.00 0.12 8.40
CA MET A 15 24.74 -0.55 8.73
C MET A 15 24.26 -1.13 7.40
N GLU A 16 24.60 -2.39 7.19
CA GLU A 16 23.93 -3.21 6.21
C GLU A 16 22.44 -2.94 6.39
N VAL A 17 21.79 -2.47 5.32
CA VAL A 17 20.34 -2.53 5.19
C VAL A 17 20.02 -4.02 5.14
N THR A 18 20.13 -4.69 6.28
CA THR A 18 19.69 -6.06 6.43
C THR A 18 18.19 -5.97 6.22
N ALA A 19 17.69 -6.71 5.24
CA ALA A 19 16.28 -6.87 5.01
C ALA A 19 15.62 -7.31 6.34
N GLN A 20 14.99 -6.37 7.03
CA GLN A 20 14.41 -6.58 8.35
C GLN A 20 12.91 -6.67 8.22
N ASN A 21 12.40 -7.80 8.68
CA ASN A 21 10.99 -8.11 8.76
C ASN A 21 10.46 -7.51 10.07
N VAL A 22 9.65 -6.47 9.98
CA VAL A 22 9.12 -5.73 11.15
C VAL A 22 7.61 -5.69 11.09
N VAL A 23 6.98 -5.86 12.24
CA VAL A 23 5.53 -5.85 12.38
C VAL A 23 5.11 -4.68 13.26
N TYR A 24 4.14 -3.91 12.78
CA TYR A 24 3.64 -2.72 13.44
C TYR A 24 2.22 -2.95 13.94
N SER A 25 2.01 -2.69 15.24
CA SER A 25 0.71 -2.90 15.88
C SER A 25 -0.29 -1.77 15.61
N ASN A 26 0.20 -0.57 15.29
CA ASN A 26 -0.60 0.63 15.07
C ASN A 26 0.13 1.65 14.17
N LEU A 27 -0.58 2.70 13.75
CA LEU A 27 -0.06 3.76 12.87
C LEU A 27 1.09 4.55 13.52
N LYS A 28 0.97 4.90 14.80
CA LYS A 28 1.99 5.67 15.51
C LYS A 28 3.33 4.93 15.55
N GLY A 29 3.30 3.63 15.86
CA GLY A 29 4.50 2.77 15.82
C GLY A 29 5.10 2.68 14.43
N LEU A 30 4.26 2.57 13.38
CA LEU A 30 4.73 2.58 12.00
C LEU A 30 5.43 3.90 11.62
N LEU A 31 4.87 5.05 11.99
CA LEU A 31 5.47 6.36 11.70
C LEU A 31 6.76 6.59 12.48
N ALA A 32 6.82 6.11 13.73
CA ALA A 32 8.01 6.16 14.58
C ALA A 32 9.06 5.09 14.23
N CYS A 33 8.78 4.18 13.29
CA CYS A 33 9.59 2.99 13.01
C CYS A 33 9.82 2.10 14.25
N GLU A 34 8.86 2.10 15.17
CA GLU A 34 8.84 1.28 16.38
C GLU A 34 7.93 0.05 16.16
N GLY A 35 8.54 -1.09 15.86
CA GLY A 35 7.82 -2.34 15.62
C GLY A 35 8.61 -3.57 16.09
N ASP A 36 7.92 -4.72 16.07
CA ASP A 36 8.49 -5.99 16.51
C ASP A 36 9.17 -6.70 15.35
N THR A 37 10.45 -7.03 15.49
CA THR A 37 11.18 -7.79 14.47
C THR A 37 10.74 -9.26 14.46
N VAL A 38 10.56 -9.82 13.27
CA VAL A 38 10.15 -11.21 13.06
C VAL A 38 11.14 -11.90 12.12
N THR A 39 11.51 -13.14 12.38
CA THR A 39 12.57 -13.81 11.62
C THR A 39 12.11 -14.36 10.26
N SER A 40 10.86 -14.78 10.13
CA SER A 40 10.37 -15.46 8.92
C SER A 40 8.95 -15.01 8.53
N LEU A 41 8.87 -13.99 7.69
CA LEU A 41 7.61 -13.60 7.05
C LEU A 41 7.46 -14.29 5.70
N LYS A 42 6.29 -14.89 5.47
CA LYS A 42 5.87 -15.38 4.16
C LYS A 42 4.83 -14.43 3.60
N VAL A 43 5.16 -13.77 2.50
CA VAL A 43 4.27 -12.86 1.77
C VAL A 43 3.80 -13.55 0.48
N GLU A 44 2.51 -13.87 0.40
CA GLU A 44 1.90 -14.56 -0.74
C GLU A 44 0.90 -13.65 -1.45
N LYS A 45 1.12 -13.40 -2.74
CA LYS A 45 0.12 -12.70 -3.57
C LYS A 45 -1.07 -13.63 -3.84
N ARG A 46 -2.27 -13.15 -3.53
CA ARG A 46 -3.53 -13.87 -3.75
C ARG A 46 -3.91 -13.82 -5.23
N THR A 47 -4.53 -14.90 -5.70
CA THR A 47 -5.03 -14.96 -7.08
C THR A 47 -6.28 -14.08 -7.23
N LYS A 48 -6.54 -13.61 -8.46
CA LYS A 48 -7.75 -12.83 -8.79
C LYS A 48 -9.03 -13.56 -8.37
N ASN A 49 -9.09 -14.88 -8.57
CA ASN A 49 -10.24 -15.70 -8.16
C ASN A 49 -10.44 -15.71 -6.65
N HIS A 50 -9.36 -15.85 -5.86
CA HIS A 50 -9.46 -15.78 -4.40
C HIS A 50 -9.95 -14.41 -3.92
N ILE A 51 -9.49 -13.33 -4.55
CA ILE A 51 -9.93 -11.97 -4.25
C ILE A 51 -11.40 -11.79 -4.63
N LEU A 52 -11.84 -12.29 -5.79
CA LEU A 52 -13.24 -12.26 -6.20
C LEU A 52 -14.15 -13.01 -5.23
N MET A 53 -13.73 -14.20 -4.78
CA MET A 53 -14.57 -15.07 -3.93
C MET A 53 -14.67 -14.62 -2.48
N THR A 54 -13.63 -13.99 -1.93
CA THR A 54 -13.56 -13.67 -0.48
C THR A 54 -13.32 -12.19 -0.18
N GLY A 55 -13.19 -11.36 -1.22
CA GLY A 55 -12.87 -9.94 -1.11
C GLY A 55 -11.50 -9.67 -0.49
N GLY A 56 -11.31 -8.43 -0.05
CA GLY A 56 -10.10 -7.99 0.65
C GLY A 56 -8.95 -7.61 -0.29
N ALA A 57 -7.78 -7.41 0.31
CA ALA A 57 -6.58 -6.94 -0.36
C ALA A 57 -5.71 -8.06 -0.94
N ASP A 58 -4.59 -7.70 -1.56
CA ASP A 58 -3.87 -8.56 -2.50
C ASP A 58 -2.95 -9.60 -1.86
N TYR A 59 -2.45 -9.35 -0.66
CA TYR A 59 -1.38 -10.16 -0.06
C TYR A 59 -1.82 -10.84 1.23
N LYS A 60 -1.49 -12.12 1.34
CA LYS A 60 -1.57 -12.86 2.59
C LYS A 60 -0.19 -12.89 3.23
N ILE A 61 -0.11 -12.53 4.50
CA ILE A 61 1.13 -12.57 5.27
C ILE A 61 0.97 -13.55 6.42
N SER A 62 1.94 -14.44 6.59
CA SER A 62 1.96 -15.49 7.62
C SER A 62 3.38 -15.76 8.12
N VAL A 63 3.51 -16.36 9.30
CA VAL A 63 4.79 -16.73 9.93
C VAL A 63 4.80 -18.22 10.20
N GLY A 64 5.60 -18.97 9.44
CA GLY A 64 5.87 -20.40 9.63
C GLY A 64 4.67 -21.22 10.10
N SER A 65 4.88 -22.00 11.16
CA SER A 65 3.86 -22.81 11.84
C SER A 65 3.28 -22.14 13.10
N ASP A 66 3.59 -20.87 13.36
CA ASP A 66 3.09 -20.16 14.54
C ASP A 66 1.66 -19.65 14.29
N ASP A 67 0.69 -20.44 14.73
CA ASP A 67 -0.73 -20.12 14.59
C ASP A 67 -1.13 -18.86 15.38
N SER A 68 -0.49 -18.60 16.53
CA SER A 68 -0.77 -17.43 17.37
C SER A 68 -0.36 -16.15 16.65
N MET A 69 0.83 -16.14 16.04
CA MET A 69 1.34 -15.02 15.28
C MET A 69 0.56 -14.84 13.96
N CYS A 70 0.21 -15.94 13.29
CA CYS A 70 -0.66 -15.88 12.11
C CYS A 70 -2.04 -15.28 12.43
N LYS A 71 -2.63 -15.62 13.57
CA LYS A 71 -3.89 -15.01 14.07
C LYS A 71 -3.70 -13.51 14.33
N TYR A 72 -2.60 -13.11 14.95
CA TYR A 72 -2.27 -11.71 15.19
C TYR A 72 -2.15 -10.93 13.87
N LEU A 73 -1.35 -11.43 12.91
CA LEU A 73 -1.16 -10.84 11.59
C LEU A 73 -2.47 -10.72 10.81
N LYS A 74 -3.36 -11.71 10.90
CA LYS A 74 -4.64 -11.67 10.19
C LYS A 74 -5.64 -10.69 10.79
N SER A 75 -5.53 -10.37 12.09
CA SER A 75 -6.61 -9.69 12.82
C SER A 75 -6.24 -8.33 13.41
N ARG A 76 -5.11 -8.22 14.10
CA ARG A 76 -4.77 -7.08 14.95
C ARG A 76 -3.61 -6.24 14.41
N CYS A 77 -2.66 -6.89 13.73
CA CYS A 77 -1.53 -6.21 13.10
C CYS A 77 -2.00 -5.08 12.18
N TYR A 78 -1.32 -3.93 12.25
CA TYR A 78 -1.63 -2.77 11.44
C TYR A 78 -0.86 -2.76 10.13
N ALA A 79 0.46 -2.97 10.19
CA ALA A 79 1.32 -3.01 9.03
C ALA A 79 2.46 -4.00 9.21
N VAL A 80 3.04 -4.42 8.10
CA VAL A 80 4.20 -5.31 8.06
C VAL A 80 5.18 -4.74 7.05
N GLN A 81 6.41 -4.55 7.48
CA GLN A 81 7.53 -4.35 6.59
C GLN A 81 8.18 -5.71 6.37
N ALA A 82 8.18 -6.17 5.12
CA ALA A 82 8.90 -7.34 4.70
C ALA A 82 10.04 -6.89 3.78
N ASP A 83 11.26 -7.05 4.25
CA ASP A 83 12.47 -6.53 3.62
C ASP A 83 12.39 -5.01 3.39
N THR A 84 12.26 -4.60 2.12
CA THR A 84 12.13 -3.19 1.69
C THR A 84 10.70 -2.79 1.36
N SER A 85 9.77 -3.76 1.38
CA SER A 85 8.37 -3.57 0.98
C SER A 85 7.48 -3.40 2.20
N LEU A 86 6.64 -2.38 2.17
CA LEU A 86 5.65 -2.11 3.21
C LEU A 86 4.28 -2.66 2.79
N TYR A 87 3.58 -3.25 3.76
CA TYR A 87 2.24 -3.80 3.57
C TYR A 87 1.32 -3.34 4.70
N ILE A 88 0.14 -2.86 4.35
CA ILE A 88 -0.86 -2.37 5.31
C ILE A 88 -2.00 -3.38 5.43
N ASN A 89 -2.43 -3.68 6.65
CA ASN A 89 -3.58 -4.53 6.90
C ASN A 89 -4.88 -3.77 6.65
N CYS A 90 -5.59 -4.15 5.59
CA CYS A 90 -6.82 -3.48 5.17
C CYS A 90 -8.02 -3.80 6.08
N LYS A 91 -7.93 -4.80 6.97
CA LYS A 91 -9.09 -5.31 7.74
C LYS A 91 -9.80 -4.24 8.55
N ARG A 92 -9.04 -3.32 9.13
CA ARG A 92 -9.55 -2.25 10.00
C ARG A 92 -9.70 -0.92 9.27
N LEU A 93 -9.24 -0.83 8.03
CA LEU A 93 -9.31 0.39 7.24
C LEU A 93 -10.68 0.57 6.60
N ARG A 94 -11.08 1.83 6.48
CA ARG A 94 -12.35 2.23 5.87
C ARG A 94 -12.16 3.46 5.04
N TYR A 95 -12.75 3.44 3.85
CA TYR A 95 -12.95 4.62 3.03
C TYR A 95 -14.40 5.04 3.15
N LYS A 96 -14.66 6.18 3.80
CA LYS A 96 -16.01 6.61 4.18
C LYS A 96 -16.73 5.48 4.93
N LYS A 97 -17.89 5.04 4.46
CA LYS A 97 -18.65 3.92 5.05
C LYS A 97 -18.18 2.52 4.60
N PHE A 98 -17.33 2.43 3.57
CA PHE A 98 -16.94 1.16 2.95
C PHE A 98 -15.72 0.55 3.61
N ARG A 99 -15.71 -0.78 3.77
CA ARG A 99 -14.58 -1.54 4.32
C ARG A 99 -13.75 -2.12 3.17
N PHE A 100 -12.43 -2.09 3.29
CA PHE A 100 -11.54 -2.75 2.35
C PHE A 100 -11.56 -4.28 2.47
N GLY A 101 -11.85 -4.80 3.66
CA GLY A 101 -11.86 -6.24 3.93
C GLY A 101 -10.50 -6.74 4.43
N GLY A 102 -10.38 -8.07 4.61
CA GLY A 102 -9.16 -8.65 5.17
C GLY A 102 -7.94 -8.54 4.26
N TRP A 103 -6.82 -9.04 4.75
CA TRP A 103 -5.54 -9.15 4.03
C TRP A 103 -4.80 -7.83 3.85
N TYR A 104 -3.66 -7.89 3.15
CA TYR A 104 -2.69 -6.80 3.07
C TYR A 104 -2.64 -6.15 1.69
N ALA A 105 -2.53 -4.84 1.67
CA ALA A 105 -2.25 -4.04 0.48
C ALA A 105 -0.78 -3.61 0.46
N PRO A 106 -0.13 -3.56 -0.71
CA PRO A 106 1.20 -2.95 -0.81
C PRO A 106 1.09 -1.45 -0.53
N ALA A 107 2.08 -0.93 0.18
CA ALA A 107 2.11 0.45 0.63
C ALA A 107 3.48 1.10 0.42
N LEU A 108 3.46 2.43 0.38
CA LEU A 108 4.59 3.33 0.26
C LEU A 108 4.47 4.37 1.37
N ARG A 109 5.57 4.64 2.05
CA ARG A 109 5.70 5.78 2.96
C ARG A 109 6.43 6.90 2.22
N ILE A 110 5.87 8.10 2.27
CA ILE A 110 6.45 9.34 1.78
C ILE A 110 6.22 10.37 2.89
N GLY A 111 7.30 10.83 3.52
CA GLY A 111 7.26 11.66 4.72
C GLY A 111 6.49 10.96 5.84
N ASP A 112 5.47 11.67 6.36
CA ASP A 112 4.56 11.15 7.39
C ASP A 112 3.27 10.54 6.81
N HIS A 113 3.12 10.52 5.49
CA HIS A 113 1.95 9.97 4.83
C HIS A 113 2.19 8.54 4.34
N ILE A 114 1.16 7.71 4.43
CA ILE A 114 1.19 6.32 3.93
C ILE A 114 0.20 6.19 2.79
N TYR A 115 0.72 5.77 1.65
CA TYR A 115 -0.03 5.51 0.43
C TYR A 115 -0.13 4.01 0.21
N PHE A 116 -1.32 3.48 -0.04
CA PHE A 116 -1.51 2.05 -0.30
C PHE A 116 -2.41 1.79 -1.50
N SER A 117 -2.13 0.70 -2.21
CA SER A 117 -2.87 0.31 -3.40
C SER A 117 -3.97 -0.69 -3.08
N ALA A 118 -5.21 -0.38 -3.45
CA ALA A 118 -6.36 -1.25 -3.17
C ALA A 118 -7.42 -1.21 -4.27
N ILE A 119 -8.42 -2.10 -4.17
CA ILE A 119 -9.60 -2.10 -5.05
C ILE A 119 -10.38 -0.80 -4.82
N PRO A 120 -10.87 -0.14 -5.87
CA PRO A 120 -11.68 1.08 -5.72
C PRO A 120 -12.98 0.79 -4.95
N LEU A 121 -13.35 1.67 -4.03
CA LEU A 121 -14.53 1.55 -3.17
C LEU A 121 -15.51 2.72 -3.36
N GLY A 122 -16.81 2.43 -3.29
CA GLY A 122 -17.86 3.44 -3.29
C GLY A 122 -17.88 4.26 -4.59
N SER A 123 -17.90 5.59 -4.47
CA SER A 123 -17.88 6.47 -5.65
C SER A 123 -16.60 6.35 -6.49
N VAL A 124 -15.49 5.88 -5.91
CA VAL A 124 -14.25 5.62 -6.66
C VAL A 124 -14.43 4.43 -7.61
N ALA A 125 -15.24 3.44 -7.24
CA ALA A 125 -15.55 2.32 -8.13
C ALA A 125 -16.42 2.76 -9.31
N ALA A 126 -17.37 3.67 -9.06
CA ALA A 126 -18.26 4.22 -10.09
C ALA A 126 -17.56 5.22 -11.04
N GLY A 127 -16.55 5.95 -10.54
CA GLY A 127 -15.80 6.96 -11.31
C GLY A 127 -14.57 6.41 -12.05
N SER A 128 -13.99 5.28 -11.61
CA SER A 128 -13.01 4.56 -12.43
C SER A 128 -13.67 4.15 -13.75
N ASP A 129 -13.00 4.25 -14.91
CA ASP A 129 -13.48 3.99 -16.30
C ASP A 129 -14.12 2.59 -16.54
N ALA A 130 -15.01 2.15 -15.68
CA ALA A 130 -15.81 0.94 -15.75
C ALA A 130 -17.11 1.22 -16.52
N THR A 131 -17.16 2.33 -17.26
CA THR A 131 -18.08 2.59 -18.36
C THR A 131 -17.51 2.10 -19.69
N MET A 132 -16.71 1.03 -19.70
CA MET A 132 -16.50 0.26 -20.94
C MET A 132 -17.60 -0.80 -21.00
N ASP A 133 -18.73 -0.40 -21.60
CA ASP A 133 -19.60 -1.26 -22.42
C ASP A 133 -20.09 -2.59 -21.79
N VAL A 134 -20.45 -2.61 -20.51
CA VAL A 134 -21.20 -3.74 -19.91
C VAL A 134 -22.57 -3.24 -19.47
N MET A 135 -23.34 -2.71 -20.42
CA MET A 135 -24.78 -2.53 -20.27
C MET A 135 -25.49 -3.86 -20.56
N LEU A 136 -25.24 -4.86 -19.72
CA LEU A 136 -26.02 -6.10 -19.69
C LEU A 136 -26.57 -6.28 -18.28
N GLY A 137 -27.65 -5.54 -18.00
CA GLY A 137 -28.36 -5.59 -16.72
C GLY A 137 -28.76 -7.02 -16.34
N GLY A 138 -28.34 -7.44 -15.15
CA GLY A 138 -28.60 -8.75 -14.56
C GLY A 138 -27.43 -9.24 -13.69
N LYS A 139 -27.64 -10.28 -12.87
CA LYS A 139 -26.63 -10.86 -11.96
C LYS A 139 -25.29 -11.22 -12.65
N PHE A 140 -25.32 -11.49 -13.95
CA PHE A 140 -24.11 -11.76 -14.76
C PHE A 140 -23.34 -10.48 -15.12
N GLY A 141 -24.02 -9.38 -15.45
CA GLY A 141 -23.38 -8.08 -15.70
C GLY A 141 -22.71 -7.52 -14.45
N ASP A 142 -23.36 -7.66 -13.30
CA ASP A 142 -22.80 -7.25 -12.00
C ASP A 142 -21.52 -8.03 -11.66
N ALA A 143 -21.47 -9.33 -11.97
CA ALA A 143 -20.31 -10.18 -11.74
C ALA A 143 -19.13 -9.81 -12.66
N ILE A 144 -19.39 -9.48 -13.92
CA ILE A 144 -18.35 -9.03 -14.87
C ILE A 144 -17.83 -7.64 -14.48
N ALA A 145 -18.70 -6.71 -14.13
CA ALA A 145 -18.31 -5.39 -13.64
C ALA A 145 -17.49 -5.48 -12.34
N ALA A 146 -17.90 -6.33 -11.40
CA ALA A 146 -17.13 -6.60 -10.18
C ALA A 146 -15.77 -7.22 -10.50
N SER A 147 -15.69 -8.17 -11.44
CA SER A 147 -14.44 -8.78 -11.90
C SER A 147 -13.49 -7.76 -12.54
N ALA A 148 -14.01 -6.86 -13.36
CA ALA A 148 -13.24 -5.76 -13.95
C ALA A 148 -12.70 -4.82 -12.87
N LEU A 149 -13.50 -4.45 -11.88
CA LEU A 149 -13.08 -3.61 -10.74
C LEU A 149 -12.04 -4.30 -9.85
N ILE A 150 -12.12 -5.62 -9.68
CA ILE A 150 -11.11 -6.41 -8.95
C ILE A 150 -9.78 -6.47 -9.69
N SER A 151 -9.74 -6.21 -11.00
CA SER A 151 -8.48 -6.07 -11.73
C SER A 151 -7.91 -4.65 -11.63
N LYS A 152 -8.74 -3.65 -11.31
CA LYS A 152 -8.33 -2.26 -11.13
C LYS A 152 -7.81 -2.03 -9.72
N ARG A 153 -6.70 -1.31 -9.63
CA ARG A 153 -6.15 -0.83 -8.36
C ARG A 153 -6.08 0.68 -8.45
N VAL A 154 -6.31 1.33 -7.32
CA VAL A 154 -6.16 2.77 -7.13
C VAL A 154 -5.42 3.03 -5.83
N TYR A 155 -4.87 4.24 -5.67
CA TYR A 155 -4.18 4.61 -4.44
C TYR A 155 -5.11 5.30 -3.44
N TYR A 156 -4.84 5.01 -2.18
CA TYR A 156 -5.43 5.67 -1.04
C TYR A 156 -4.31 6.17 -0.13
N GLU A 157 -4.58 7.26 0.57
CA GLU A 157 -3.69 7.88 1.54
C GLU A 157 -4.27 7.68 2.94
N ILE A 158 -3.42 7.40 3.91
CA ILE A 158 -3.77 7.39 5.33
C ILE A 158 -3.25 8.67 5.95
N ASP A 159 -4.17 9.44 6.51
CA ASP A 159 -3.86 10.63 7.30
C ASP A 159 -3.14 10.21 8.60
N PRO A 160 -1.93 10.74 8.88
CA PRO A 160 -1.13 10.36 10.05
C PRO A 160 -1.80 10.70 11.39
N GLU A 161 -2.60 11.77 11.44
CA GLU A 161 -3.23 12.25 12.66
C GLU A 161 -4.58 11.57 12.89
N THR A 162 -5.40 11.52 11.85
CA THR A 162 -6.80 11.07 11.98
C THR A 162 -6.98 9.58 11.69
N ASN A 163 -5.98 8.92 11.08
CA ASN A 163 -6.06 7.54 10.58
C ASN A 163 -7.24 7.33 9.62
N LYS A 164 -7.72 8.41 9.00
CA LYS A 164 -8.74 8.37 7.97
C LYS A 164 -8.09 8.09 6.63
N VAL A 165 -8.82 7.34 5.81
CA VAL A 165 -8.37 7.00 4.46
C VAL A 165 -8.97 7.99 3.46
N GLY A 166 -8.12 8.67 2.72
CA GLY A 166 -8.45 9.54 1.58
C GLY A 166 -8.16 8.84 0.25
N PHE A 167 -8.92 9.17 -0.79
CA PHE A 167 -8.65 8.68 -2.15
C PHE A 167 -7.62 9.58 -2.82
N VAL A 168 -6.61 8.98 -3.45
CA VAL A 168 -5.58 9.71 -4.21
C VAL A 168 -6.04 9.79 -5.67
N GLY A 169 -6.94 10.73 -5.93
CA GLY A 169 -7.39 11.08 -7.27
C GLY A 169 -6.50 12.13 -7.94
N LYS A 170 -6.93 12.66 -9.08
CA LYS A 170 -6.22 13.71 -9.82
C LYS A 170 -5.91 14.93 -8.95
N GLU A 171 -6.91 15.49 -8.27
CA GLU A 171 -6.75 16.69 -7.42
C GLU A 171 -5.64 16.50 -6.37
N ARG A 172 -5.67 15.37 -5.64
CA ARG A 172 -4.66 15.08 -4.63
C ARG A 172 -3.27 14.86 -5.23
N MET A 173 -3.18 14.21 -6.39
CA MET A 173 -1.89 14.08 -7.09
C MET A 173 -1.34 15.40 -7.60
N GLU A 174 -2.20 16.33 -8.01
CA GLU A 174 -1.79 17.67 -8.42
C GLU A 174 -1.22 18.49 -7.26
N GLU A 175 -1.76 18.34 -6.05
CA GLU A 175 -1.22 18.93 -4.82
C GLU A 175 0.15 18.33 -4.48
N LEU A 176 0.28 16.99 -4.52
CA LEU A 176 1.54 16.30 -4.23
C LEU A 176 2.65 16.66 -5.23
N LEU A 177 2.29 16.97 -6.47
CA LEU A 177 3.22 17.33 -7.54
C LEU A 177 3.36 18.85 -7.73
N GLU A 178 2.86 19.69 -6.83
CA GLU A 178 2.94 21.14 -6.95
C GLU A 178 4.40 21.65 -7.01
N GLY A 179 5.31 20.98 -6.29
CA GLY A 179 6.76 21.25 -6.36
C GLY A 179 7.43 20.80 -7.67
N HIS A 180 6.75 20.04 -8.53
CA HIS A 180 7.30 19.43 -9.74
C HIS A 180 6.38 19.66 -10.95
N PRO A 181 6.38 20.88 -11.54
CA PRO A 181 5.48 21.23 -12.62
C PRO A 181 5.59 20.30 -13.83
N ASP A 182 6.80 19.84 -14.18
CA ASP A 182 7.02 18.90 -15.28
C ASP A 182 6.32 17.55 -15.05
N TRP A 183 6.41 17.02 -13.83
CA TRP A 183 5.75 15.76 -13.46
C TRP A 183 4.25 15.92 -13.38
N LYS A 184 3.77 17.06 -12.87
CA LYS A 184 2.35 17.39 -12.85
C LYS A 184 1.77 17.40 -14.26
N THR A 185 2.40 18.09 -15.21
CA THR A 185 1.95 18.12 -16.61
C THR A 185 2.00 16.73 -17.25
N ALA A 186 3.06 15.95 -16.99
CA ALA A 186 3.15 14.58 -17.50
C ALA A 186 2.03 13.67 -16.95
N TYR A 187 1.74 13.77 -15.65
CA TYR A 187 0.66 13.01 -15.01
C TYR A 187 -0.72 13.36 -15.60
N LEU A 188 -0.99 14.65 -15.80
CA LEU A 188 -2.25 15.12 -16.39
C LEU A 188 -2.42 14.65 -17.83
N ASN A 189 -1.33 14.59 -18.60
CA ASN A 189 -1.34 14.06 -19.96
C ASN A 189 -1.61 12.54 -20.01
N GLU A 190 -1.20 11.78 -18.99
CA GLU A 190 -1.50 10.33 -18.89
C GLU A 190 -2.98 10.05 -18.61
N ASN A 191 -3.73 11.05 -18.10
CA ASN A 191 -5.19 11.04 -17.91
C ASN A 191 -5.75 9.75 -17.25
N SER A 192 -5.03 9.14 -16.32
CA SER A 192 -5.44 7.89 -15.67
C SER A 192 -5.15 7.91 -14.17
N GLU A 193 -6.17 7.60 -13.36
CA GLU A 193 -6.07 7.42 -11.90
C GLU A 193 -5.76 5.96 -11.51
N SER A 194 -5.27 5.16 -12.47
CA SER A 194 -4.90 3.79 -12.19
C SER A 194 -3.68 3.76 -11.28
N ALA A 195 -3.62 2.77 -10.37
CA ALA A 195 -2.50 2.59 -9.48
C ALA A 195 -1.17 2.47 -10.25
N LYS A 196 -1.15 1.97 -11.49
CA LYS A 196 0.07 1.89 -12.27
C LYS A 196 0.65 3.28 -12.58
N VAL A 197 -0.20 4.22 -12.96
CA VAL A 197 0.21 5.60 -13.25
C VAL A 197 0.55 6.31 -11.95
N THR A 198 -0.33 6.27 -10.96
CA THR A 198 -0.09 6.93 -9.67
C THR A 198 1.16 6.39 -8.95
N ASP A 199 1.41 5.07 -8.98
CA ASP A 199 2.60 4.44 -8.38
C ASP A 199 3.90 5.01 -8.93
N LYS A 200 3.97 5.28 -10.24
CA LYS A 200 5.15 5.85 -10.91
C LYS A 200 5.53 7.17 -10.26
N TYR A 201 4.58 8.08 -10.09
CA TYR A 201 4.83 9.41 -9.54
C TYR A 201 5.07 9.39 -8.02
N LEU A 202 4.33 8.56 -7.27
CA LEU A 202 4.58 8.36 -5.84
C LEU A 202 5.99 7.82 -5.56
N ARG A 203 6.51 6.93 -6.42
CA ARG A 203 7.89 6.44 -6.30
C ARG A 203 8.93 7.51 -6.64
N LEU A 204 8.65 8.43 -7.56
CA LEU A 204 9.53 9.55 -7.85
C LEU A 204 9.64 10.47 -6.63
N LEU A 205 8.50 10.86 -6.05
CA LEU A 205 8.46 11.65 -4.81
C LEU A 205 9.23 10.96 -3.68
N LYS A 206 9.01 9.66 -3.48
CA LYS A 206 9.75 8.87 -2.48
C LYS A 206 11.27 8.84 -2.73
N ALA A 207 11.70 8.86 -3.99
CA ALA A 207 13.12 8.83 -4.33
C ALA A 207 13.82 10.17 -4.08
N GLU A 208 13.05 11.26 -4.09
CA GLU A 208 13.53 12.63 -3.84
C GLU A 208 13.68 12.97 -2.35
N GLU A 209 12.95 12.31 -1.45
CA GLU A 209 13.10 12.48 0.00
C GLU A 209 14.46 12.01 0.58
N LYS A 210 15.42 11.65 -0.27
CA LYS A 210 16.74 11.14 0.12
C LYS A 210 17.74 12.22 0.49
#